data_AF-A0A957FVN2-F1
#
_entry.id   AF-A0A957FVN2-F1
#
_cell.length_a   1.000
_cell.length_b   1.000
_cell.length_c   1.000
_cell.angle_alpha   90.00
_cell.angle_beta   90.00
_cell.angle_gamma   90.00
#
_symmetry.space_group_name_H-M   'P 1'
#
loop_
_entity.id
_entity.type
_entity.pdbx_description
1 polymer ?
#
loop_
_entity_poly.entity_id
_entity_poly.type
_entity_poly.pdbx_seq_one_letter_code
_entity_poly.pdbx_strand_id
1 'polypeptide(L)'
;MADGHDRAWLLAHLAAGAQPKYLFFWSHQPDKPHAYLSQWWPASFQLAGETYPTAEHYMMAAKAALFGDAATRQQILAAPHPGA
;
A
#
# COMPACT_ATOMS: atom_id res chain seq x y z
N MET A 1 -12.91 -5.79 18.95
CA MET A 1 -13.60 -4.54 18.54
C MET A 1 -12.50 -3.64 18.03
N ALA A 2 -12.47 -3.33 16.73
CA ALA A 2 -11.40 -2.53 16.17
C ALA A 2 -11.48 -1.11 16.73
N ASP A 3 -10.38 -0.61 17.30
CA ASP A 3 -10.32 0.70 17.91
C ASP A 3 -10.77 1.77 16.90
N GLY A 4 -11.75 2.57 17.30
CA GLY A 4 -12.54 3.46 16.44
C GLY A 4 -11.79 4.67 15.90
N HIS A 5 -10.66 4.48 15.21
CA HIS A 5 -9.86 5.51 14.56
C HIS A 5 -10.18 5.59 13.06
N ASP A 6 -11.44 5.87 12.74
CA ASP A 6 -11.88 6.11 11.36
C ASP A 6 -11.87 7.60 10.99
N ARG A 7 -12.31 7.91 9.77
CA ARG A 7 -12.40 9.29 9.29
C ARG A 7 -13.31 10.15 10.17
N ALA A 8 -14.45 9.63 10.62
CA ALA A 8 -15.40 10.41 11.41
C ALA A 8 -14.82 10.73 12.79
N TRP A 9 -14.16 9.75 13.42
CA TRP A 9 -13.43 9.94 14.66
C TRP A 9 -12.34 11.00 14.54
N LEU A 10 -11.53 10.94 13.47
CA LEU A 10 -10.45 11.90 13.24
C LEU A 10 -11.01 13.33 13.10
N LEU A 11 -12.07 13.50 12.31
CA LEU A 11 -12.70 14.80 12.12
C LEU A 11 -13.27 15.37 13.43
N ALA A 12 -13.92 14.52 14.25
CA ALA A 12 -14.42 14.93 15.56
C ALA A 12 -13.29 15.35 16.51
N HIS A 13 -12.17 14.63 16.52
CA HIS A 13 -11.00 14.96 17.33
C HIS A 13 -10.36 16.29 16.92
N LEU A 14 -10.21 16.52 15.61
CA LEU A 14 -9.71 17.78 15.08
C LEU A 14 -10.64 18.95 15.42
N ALA A 15 -11.96 18.76 15.29
CA ALA A 15 -12.96 19.77 15.67
C ALA A 15 -12.94 20.10 17.17
N ALA A 16 -12.59 19.13 18.01
CA ALA A 16 -12.40 19.31 19.45
C ALA A 16 -11.05 19.96 19.82
N GLY A 17 -10.23 20.35 18.84
CA GLY A 17 -8.95 21.03 19.05
C GLY A 17 -7.75 20.10 19.24
N ALA A 18 -7.90 18.78 19.01
CA ALA A 18 -6.77 17.87 19.07
C ALA A 18 -5.72 18.20 17.99
N GLN A 19 -4.44 18.04 18.35
CA GLN A 19 -3.30 18.28 17.47
C GLN A 19 -2.53 16.95 17.27
N PRO A 20 -3.00 16.06 16.38
CA PRO A 20 -2.33 14.78 16.16
C PRO A 20 -0.93 15.00 15.57
N LYS A 21 0.01 14.15 15.98
CA LYS A 21 1.35 14.13 15.39
C LYS A 21 1.30 13.46 14.02
N TYR A 22 1.62 14.20 12.97
CA TYR A 22 1.73 13.66 11.62
C TYR A 22 3.11 13.03 11.38
N LEU A 23 3.11 11.88 10.73
CA LEU A 23 4.31 11.25 10.20
C LEU A 23 4.28 11.38 8.67
N PHE A 24 5.12 12.26 8.14
CA PHE A 24 5.24 12.45 6.69
C PHE A 24 6.20 11.40 6.11
N PHE A 25 5.82 10.80 4.99
CA PHE A 25 6.65 9.90 4.21
C PHE A 25 6.44 10.19 2.72
N TRP A 26 7.53 10.27 1.96
CA TRP A 26 7.50 10.54 0.53
C TRP A 26 8.75 9.99 -0.16
N SER A 27 8.86 8.67 -0.26
CA SER A 27 9.88 7.97 -1.05
C SER A 27 9.68 6.45 -0.94
N HIS A 28 10.35 5.69 -1.79
CA HIS A 28 10.60 4.25 -1.62
C HIS A 28 12.11 3.94 -1.58
N GLN A 29 12.97 4.96 -1.59
CA GLN A 29 14.43 4.82 -1.58
C GLN A 29 14.94 4.50 -0.16
N PRO A 30 15.87 3.53 0.01
CA PRO A 30 16.36 3.10 1.32
C PRO A 30 17.03 4.19 2.17
N ASP A 31 17.54 5.24 1.55
CA ASP A 31 18.18 6.37 2.21
C ASP A 31 17.20 7.40 2.79
N LYS A 32 15.89 7.25 2.52
CA LYS A 32 14.85 8.17 3.01
C LYS A 32 14.14 7.63 4.25
N PRO A 33 13.88 8.49 5.26
CA PRO A 33 13.17 8.07 6.45
C PRO A 33 11.74 7.64 6.10
N HIS A 34 11.28 6.57 6.74
CA HIS A 34 9.92 6.02 6.56
C HIS A 34 9.56 5.60 5.12
N ALA A 35 10.55 5.43 4.23
CA ALA A 35 10.33 4.97 2.87
C ALA A 35 9.67 3.58 2.81
N TYR A 36 9.84 2.77 3.86
CA TYR A 36 9.17 1.48 4.02
C TYR A 36 7.64 1.56 4.12
N LEU A 37 7.07 2.75 4.33
CA LEU A 37 5.62 2.98 4.30
C LEU A 37 5.08 3.14 2.87
N SER A 38 5.94 3.24 1.86
CA SER A 38 5.52 3.30 0.45
C SER A 38 5.11 1.92 -0.08
N GLN A 39 4.07 1.88 -0.91
CA GLN A 39 3.64 0.66 -1.60
C GLN A 39 4.71 0.10 -2.56
N TRP A 40 5.67 0.93 -2.95
CA TRP A 40 6.78 0.55 -3.83
C TRP A 40 7.99 -0.01 -3.06
N TRP A 41 7.95 -0.01 -1.74
CA TRP A 41 9.03 -0.59 -0.94
C TRP A 41 9.13 -2.11 -1.18
N PRO A 42 10.35 -2.66 -1.38
CA PRO A 42 10.57 -4.09 -1.62
C PRO A 42 10.42 -4.91 -0.33
N ALA A 43 9.18 -5.12 0.08
CA ALA A 43 8.80 -6.03 1.17
C ALA A 43 7.90 -7.13 0.62
N SER A 44 8.53 -8.21 0.15
CA SER A 44 7.82 -9.35 -0.43
C SER A 44 6.93 -10.05 0.60
N PHE A 45 5.72 -10.44 0.18
CA PHE A 45 4.79 -11.20 1.01
C PHE A 45 4.01 -12.22 0.17
N GLN A 46 3.40 -13.19 0.85
CA GLN A 46 2.58 -14.21 0.23
C GLN A 46 1.12 -14.06 0.65
N LEU A 47 0.21 -14.23 -0.30
CA LEU A 47 -1.24 -14.24 -0.06
C LEU A 47 -1.90 -15.22 -1.04
N ALA A 48 -2.72 -16.12 -0.51
CA ALA A 48 -3.46 -17.12 -1.29
C ALA A 48 -2.57 -17.95 -2.26
N GLY A 49 -1.33 -18.25 -1.87
CA GLY A 49 -0.38 -19.03 -2.68
C GLY A 49 0.39 -18.22 -3.72
N GLU A 50 0.17 -16.91 -3.81
CA GLU A 50 0.94 -16.03 -4.68
C GLU A 50 1.92 -15.16 -3.91
N THR A 51 3.08 -14.92 -4.51
CA THR A 51 4.11 -14.02 -3.98
C THR A 51 4.00 -12.68 -4.66
N TYR A 52 3.89 -11.61 -3.88
CA TYR A 52 3.89 -10.23 -4.35
C TYR A 52 5.18 -9.54 -3.91
N PRO A 53 6.03 -9.07 -4.84
CA PRO A 53 7.28 -8.40 -4.49
C PRO A 53 7.08 -7.11 -3.67
N THR A 54 5.99 -6.38 -3.93
CA THR A 54 5.60 -5.17 -3.21
C THR A 54 4.07 -5.08 -3.06
N ALA A 55 3.58 -4.18 -2.21
CA ALA A 55 2.16 -3.91 -2.08
C ALA A 55 1.53 -3.37 -3.40
N GLU A 56 2.30 -2.63 -4.20
CA GLU A 56 1.87 -2.16 -5.52
C GLU A 56 1.58 -3.32 -6.49
N HIS A 57 2.41 -4.37 -6.50
CA HIS A 57 2.18 -5.56 -7.32
C HIS A 57 0.85 -6.22 -6.98
N TYR A 58 0.54 -6.35 -5.69
CA TYR A 58 -0.75 -6.86 -5.23
C TYR A 58 -1.91 -5.97 -5.69
N MET A 59 -1.82 -4.66 -5.46
CA MET A 59 -2.88 -3.72 -5.81
C MET A 59 -3.20 -3.80 -7.31
N MET A 60 -2.18 -3.81 -8.16
CA MET A 60 -2.35 -3.84 -9.61
C MET A 60 -2.80 -5.22 -10.11
N ALA A 61 -2.29 -6.32 -9.56
CA ALA A 61 -2.75 -7.67 -9.90
C ALA A 61 -4.22 -7.90 -9.48
N ALA A 62 -4.62 -7.40 -8.32
CA ALA A 62 -6.01 -7.43 -7.85
C ALA A 62 -6.91 -6.56 -8.73
N LYS A 63 -6.44 -5.39 -9.17
CA LYS A 63 -7.14 -4.55 -10.15
C LYS A 63 -7.34 -5.28 -11.48
N ALA A 64 -6.30 -5.89 -12.04
CA ALA A 64 -6.41 -6.65 -13.28
C ALA A 64 -7.41 -7.81 -13.14
N ALA A 65 -7.37 -8.53 -12.01
CA ALA A 65 -8.34 -9.58 -11.70
C ALA A 65 -9.78 -9.06 -11.63
N LEU A 66 -10.01 -7.88 -11.03
CA LEU A 66 -11.33 -7.24 -10.95
C LEU A 66 -11.94 -6.97 -12.34
N PHE A 67 -11.10 -6.69 -13.34
CA PHE A 67 -11.52 -6.48 -14.73
C PHE A 67 -11.46 -7.75 -15.60
N GLY A 68 -11.11 -8.90 -15.03
CA GLY A 68 -10.98 -10.16 -15.77
C GLY A 68 -9.74 -10.24 -16.68
N ASP A 69 -8.76 -9.36 -16.49
CA ASP A 69 -7.54 -9.31 -17.31
C ASP A 69 -6.42 -10.21 -16.74
N ALA A 70 -6.53 -11.51 -17.02
CA ALA A 70 -5.57 -12.49 -16.55
C ALA A 70 -4.16 -12.30 -17.14
N ALA A 71 -4.07 -11.80 -18.38
CA ALA A 71 -2.79 -11.61 -19.07
C ALA A 71 -1.98 -10.49 -18.42
N THR A 72 -2.59 -9.32 -18.19
CA THR A 72 -1.93 -8.22 -17.49
C THR A 72 -1.63 -8.57 -16.05
N ARG A 73 -2.51 -9.33 -15.37
CA ARG A 73 -2.23 -9.83 -14.03
C ARG A 73 -0.93 -10.65 -13.96
N GLN A 74 -0.72 -11.58 -14.90
CA GLN A 74 0.50 -12.37 -14.95
C GLN A 74 1.74 -11.51 -15.24
N GLN A 75 1.62 -10.52 -16.13
CA GLN A 75 2.70 -9.56 -16.40
C GLN A 75 3.07 -8.76 -15.15
N ILE A 76 2.07 -8.28 -14.40
CA ILE A 76 2.30 -7.56 -13.13
C ILE A 76 3.03 -8.45 -12.14
N LEU A 77 2.60 -9.70 -11.94
CA LEU A 77 3.25 -10.63 -11.00
C LEU A 77 4.71 -10.94 -11.37
N ALA A 78 5.03 -10.94 -12.66
CA ALA A 78 6.38 -11.21 -13.16
C ALA A 78 7.27 -9.95 -13.25
N ALA A 79 6.71 -8.75 -13.02
CA ALA A 79 7.46 -7.51 -13.14
C ALA A 79 8.59 -7.43 -12.10
N PRO A 80 9.79 -6.97 -12.48
CA PRO A 80 10.90 -6.84 -11.54
C PRO A 80 10.78 -5.61 -10.63
N HIS A 81 9.96 -4.63 -11.02
CA HIS A 81 9.76 -3.38 -10.29
C HIS A 81 8.34 -2.84 -10.53
N PRO A 82 7.71 -2.15 -9.57
CA PRO A 82 6.33 -1.69 -9.71
C PRO A 82 6.05 -0.66 -10.82
N GLY A 83 7.10 -0.04 -11.36
CA GLY A 83 7.02 0.94 -12.46
C GLY A 83 7.49 0.39 -13.81
N ALA A 84 7.56 -0.93 -13.96
CA ALA A 84 7.96 -1.60 -15.21
C ALA A 84 6.88 -1.50 -16.30
#